data_AF-A0A6P3BWT4-F1
#
_entry.id   AF-A0A6P3BWT4-F1
#
_cell.length_a   1.000
_cell.length_b   1.000
_cell.length_c   1.000
_cell.angle_alpha   90.00
_cell.angle_beta   90.00
_cell.angle_gamma   90.00
#
_symmetry.space_group_name_H-M   'P 1'
#
loop_
_entity.id
_entity.type
_entity.pdbx_description
1 polymer ?
#
loop_
_entity_poly.entity_id
_entity_poly.type
_entity_poly.pdbx_seq_one_letter_code
_entity_poly.pdbx_strand_id
1 'polypeptide(L)'
;MTSVLTTVVASSGLTIATASLIGWLARNSLLDLIKGGIKLNYDKQLETIKSKLSSEIEVLKADRTRDTAMLGLVHKSVTDSLSHAQEQRIAAISALWSAVLQLRKSMPPIFVILDCITESEYEEFLARKNIDLPTQEDTRFLGNEPFSSIEQQRIFFGEYLWSLYNAYTLIHARAIFRLLKELGGKDTMPWYRDEPSRRVVRSLLTDDEFKQFEALEISQMAFIRAHIEAKFIGHANRVLNGAENGAEAMRQAAAINAEVSAAQARSK
;
A
#
# COMPACT_ATOMS: atom_id res chain seq x y z
N MET A 1 -118.49 11.97 -35.14
CA MET A 1 -117.24 11.21 -35.39
C MET A 1 -116.04 12.15 -35.47
N THR A 2 -115.73 12.91 -34.42
CA THR A 2 -114.64 13.91 -34.43
C THR A 2 -113.87 14.00 -33.10
N SER A 3 -113.92 12.95 -32.27
CA SER A 3 -113.23 12.94 -30.95
C SER A 3 -112.15 11.85 -30.80
N VAL A 4 -111.94 11.00 -31.82
CA VAL A 4 -111.01 9.87 -31.74
C VAL A 4 -109.65 10.17 -32.40
N LEU A 5 -109.59 11.12 -33.34
CA LEU A 5 -108.37 11.42 -34.10
C LEU A 5 -107.40 12.39 -33.41
N THR A 6 -107.86 13.26 -32.51
CA THR A 6 -106.99 14.22 -31.80
C THR A 6 -106.26 13.60 -30.60
N THR A 7 -106.82 12.55 -30.00
CA THR A 7 -106.21 11.85 -28.84
C THR A 7 -105.06 10.93 -29.25
N VAL A 8 -105.00 10.49 -30.51
CA VAL A 8 -103.94 9.59 -31.03
C VAL A 8 -102.68 10.38 -31.42
N VAL A 9 -102.81 11.65 -31.83
CA VAL A 9 -101.66 12.51 -32.20
C VAL A 9 -101.02 13.17 -30.97
N ALA A 10 -101.81 13.50 -29.94
CA ALA A 10 -101.27 14.03 -28.69
C ALA A 10 -100.56 12.96 -27.83
N SER A 11 -101.01 11.70 -27.90
CA SER A 11 -100.41 10.57 -27.17
C SER A 11 -99.12 10.04 -27.80
N SER A 12 -98.92 10.26 -29.10
CA SER A 12 -97.70 9.88 -29.84
C SER A 12 -96.57 10.91 -29.71
N GLY A 13 -96.88 12.22 -29.58
CA GLY A 13 -95.88 13.26 -29.30
C GLY A 13 -95.31 13.20 -27.87
N LEU A 14 -96.17 12.91 -26.87
CA LEU A 14 -95.77 12.77 -25.47
C LEU A 14 -94.94 11.51 -25.20
N THR A 15 -95.19 10.42 -25.93
CA THR A 15 -94.39 9.19 -25.82
C THR A 15 -93.00 9.33 -26.44
N ILE A 16 -92.85 10.07 -27.56
CA ILE A 16 -91.53 10.33 -28.15
C ILE A 16 -90.71 11.29 -27.27
N ALA A 17 -91.34 12.32 -26.69
CA ALA A 17 -90.68 13.27 -25.80
C ALA A 17 -90.25 12.64 -24.46
N THR A 18 -91.08 11.78 -23.86
CA THR A 18 -90.72 11.05 -22.64
C THR A 18 -89.69 9.95 -22.88
N ALA A 19 -89.79 9.21 -23.99
CA ALA A 19 -88.79 8.20 -24.36
C ALA A 19 -87.42 8.81 -24.68
N SER A 20 -87.37 9.99 -25.31
CA SER A 20 -86.12 10.72 -25.55
C SER A 20 -85.52 11.30 -24.27
N LEU A 21 -86.34 11.76 -23.31
CA LEU A 21 -85.86 12.21 -22.00
C LEU A 21 -85.30 11.04 -21.16
N ILE A 22 -85.98 9.90 -21.17
CA ILE A 22 -85.52 8.66 -20.51
C ILE A 22 -84.26 8.14 -21.19
N GLY A 23 -84.20 8.15 -22.52
CA GLY A 23 -83.00 7.79 -23.28
C GLY A 23 -81.82 8.71 -22.99
N TRP A 24 -82.05 10.01 -22.81
CA TRP A 24 -81.03 10.99 -22.43
C TRP A 24 -80.55 10.79 -20.99
N LEU A 25 -81.46 10.61 -20.02
CA LEU A 25 -81.14 10.30 -18.62
C LEU A 25 -80.40 8.97 -18.48
N ALA A 26 -80.85 7.93 -19.18
CA ALA A 26 -80.19 6.63 -19.21
C ALA A 26 -78.79 6.74 -19.82
N ARG A 27 -78.64 7.46 -20.94
CA ARG A 27 -77.33 7.70 -21.58
C ARG A 27 -76.38 8.48 -20.68
N ASN A 28 -76.88 9.51 -19.98
CA ASN A 28 -76.05 10.32 -19.09
C ASN A 28 -75.62 9.52 -17.85
N SER A 29 -76.53 8.72 -17.29
CA SER A 29 -76.24 7.82 -16.16
C SER A 29 -75.26 6.71 -16.53
N LEU A 30 -75.38 6.14 -17.73
CA LEU A 30 -74.42 5.17 -18.28
C LEU A 30 -73.05 5.80 -18.52
N LEU A 31 -73.00 7.02 -19.08
CA LEU A 31 -71.74 7.74 -19.28
C LEU A 31 -71.05 8.08 -17.97
N ASP A 32 -71.80 8.44 -16.93
CA ASP A 32 -71.24 8.76 -15.61
C ASP A 32 -70.76 7.50 -14.88
N LEU A 33 -71.47 6.36 -15.02
CA LEU A 33 -70.99 5.06 -14.51
C LEU A 33 -69.73 4.59 -15.23
N ILE A 34 -69.68 4.71 -16.57
CA ILE A 34 -68.50 4.34 -17.36
C ILE A 34 -67.32 5.27 -17.04
N LYS A 35 -67.53 6.59 -16.97
CA LYS A 35 -66.49 7.55 -16.58
C LYS A 35 -66.02 7.33 -15.15
N GLY A 36 -66.93 7.05 -14.21
CA GLY A 36 -66.61 6.75 -12.82
C GLY A 36 -65.80 5.45 -12.69
N GLY A 37 -66.19 4.40 -13.41
CA GLY A 37 -65.46 3.14 -13.47
C GLY A 37 -64.07 3.29 -14.11
N ILE A 38 -63.97 4.02 -15.21
CA ILE A 38 -62.70 4.34 -15.88
C ILE A 38 -61.81 5.16 -14.95
N LYS A 39 -62.33 6.20 -14.32
CA LYS A 39 -61.58 7.06 -13.39
C LYS A 39 -61.08 6.29 -12.18
N LEU A 40 -61.93 5.47 -11.55
CA LEU A 40 -61.53 4.61 -10.43
C LEU A 40 -60.43 3.62 -10.84
N ASN A 41 -60.51 3.06 -12.04
CA ASN A 41 -59.50 2.13 -12.52
C ASN A 41 -58.18 2.84 -12.83
N TYR A 42 -58.23 4.07 -13.39
CA TYR A 42 -57.05 4.92 -13.56
C TYR A 42 -56.44 5.33 -12.23
N ASP A 43 -57.25 5.74 -11.25
CA ASP A 43 -56.78 6.13 -9.91
C ASP A 43 -56.12 4.93 -9.21
N LYS A 44 -56.71 3.73 -9.31
CA LYS A 44 -56.10 2.48 -8.81
C LYS A 44 -54.78 2.15 -9.50
N GLN A 45 -54.71 2.26 -10.83
CA GLN A 45 -53.47 2.02 -11.57
C GLN A 45 -52.40 3.05 -11.19
N LEU A 46 -52.78 4.33 -11.05
CA LEU A 46 -51.88 5.40 -10.64
C LEU A 46 -51.34 5.17 -9.23
N GLU A 47 -52.20 4.78 -8.29
CA GLU A 47 -51.82 4.47 -6.91
C GLU A 47 -50.90 3.24 -6.85
N THR A 48 -51.20 2.20 -7.63
CA THR A 48 -50.37 0.99 -7.74
C THR A 48 -49.00 1.31 -8.32
N ILE A 49 -48.94 2.14 -9.37
CA ILE A 49 -47.66 2.56 -9.96
C ILE A 49 -46.88 3.42 -8.97
N LYS A 50 -47.53 4.36 -8.28
CA LYS A 50 -46.89 5.20 -7.26
C LYS A 50 -46.35 4.38 -6.09
N SER A 51 -47.12 3.41 -5.59
CA SER A 51 -46.68 2.55 -4.49
C SER A 51 -45.51 1.66 -4.93
N LYS A 52 -45.55 1.11 -6.15
CA LYS A 52 -44.46 0.34 -6.73
C LYS A 52 -43.19 1.19 -6.90
N LEU A 53 -43.31 2.41 -7.45
CA LEU A 53 -42.17 3.31 -7.60
C LEU A 53 -41.57 3.71 -6.24
N SER A 54 -42.42 4.00 -5.25
CA SER A 54 -41.96 4.36 -3.91
C SER A 54 -41.21 3.21 -3.25
N SER A 55 -41.72 1.99 -3.41
CA SER A 55 -41.06 0.77 -2.92
C SER A 55 -39.73 0.53 -3.62
N GLU A 56 -39.67 0.65 -4.95
CA GLU A 56 -38.41 0.51 -5.70
C GLU A 56 -37.37 1.56 -5.28
N ILE A 57 -37.78 2.81 -5.05
CA ILE A 57 -36.89 3.87 -4.56
C ILE A 57 -36.36 3.55 -3.16
N GLU A 58 -37.21 3.02 -2.27
CA GLU A 58 -36.81 2.67 -0.91
C GLU A 58 -35.83 1.49 -0.89
N VAL A 59 -36.07 0.47 -1.72
CA VAL A 59 -35.13 -0.64 -1.94
C VAL A 59 -33.80 -0.13 -2.48
N LEU A 60 -33.81 0.71 -3.53
CA LEU A 60 -32.58 1.28 -4.09
C LEU A 60 -31.80 2.15 -3.10
N LYS A 61 -32.50 2.88 -2.21
CA LYS A 61 -31.86 3.63 -1.13
C LYS A 61 -31.25 2.71 -0.08
N ALA A 62 -31.95 1.65 0.30
CA ALA A 62 -31.45 0.65 1.24
C ALA A 62 -30.21 -0.05 0.69
N ASP A 63 -30.24 -0.47 -0.58
CA ASP A 63 -29.11 -1.08 -1.29
C ASP A 63 -27.92 -0.12 -1.36
N ARG A 64 -28.14 1.14 -1.75
CA ARG A 64 -27.06 2.15 -1.77
C ARG A 64 -26.45 2.39 -0.39
N THR A 65 -27.26 2.39 0.65
CA THR A 65 -26.78 2.55 2.04
C THR A 65 -25.95 1.35 2.45
N ARG A 66 -26.39 0.14 2.10
CA ARG A 66 -25.66 -1.11 2.32
C ARG A 66 -24.33 -1.12 1.58
N ASP A 67 -24.31 -0.75 0.31
CA ASP A 67 -23.10 -0.68 -0.52
C ASP A 67 -22.10 0.33 0.04
N THR A 68 -22.58 1.50 0.46
CA THR A 68 -21.74 2.54 1.07
C THR A 68 -21.15 2.05 2.40
N ALA A 69 -21.94 1.37 3.23
CA ALA A 69 -21.47 0.78 4.48
C ALA A 69 -20.43 -0.33 4.22
N MET A 70 -20.67 -1.19 3.21
CA MET A 70 -19.75 -2.24 2.81
C MET A 70 -18.42 -1.67 2.28
N LEU A 71 -18.48 -0.65 1.42
CA LEU A 71 -17.29 0.08 0.95
C LEU A 71 -16.53 0.69 2.11
N GLY A 72 -17.22 1.28 3.09
CA GLY A 72 -16.61 1.81 4.32
C GLY A 72 -15.88 0.74 5.13
N LEU A 73 -16.48 -0.44 5.30
CA LEU A 73 -15.86 -1.59 5.99
C LEU A 73 -14.65 -2.13 5.23
N VAL A 74 -14.73 -2.26 3.90
CA VAL A 74 -13.62 -2.69 3.05
C VAL A 74 -12.48 -1.69 3.12
N HIS A 75 -12.76 -0.39 2.96
CA HIS A 75 -11.76 0.66 3.10
C HIS A 75 -11.09 0.63 4.46
N LYS A 76 -11.87 0.46 5.53
CA LYS A 76 -11.33 0.34 6.89
C LYS A 76 -10.43 -0.89 7.03
N SER A 77 -10.89 -2.06 6.60
CA SER A 77 -10.10 -3.30 6.66
C SER A 77 -8.78 -3.21 5.90
N VAL A 78 -8.80 -2.62 4.69
CA VAL A 78 -7.60 -2.39 3.87
C VAL A 78 -6.67 -1.39 4.55
N THR A 79 -7.21 -0.30 5.11
CA THR A 79 -6.41 0.72 5.82
C THR A 79 -5.78 0.14 7.07
N ASP A 80 -6.53 -0.61 7.87
CA ASP A 80 -6.06 -1.25 9.09
C ASP A 80 -4.96 -2.29 8.76
N SER A 81 -5.13 -3.08 7.70
CA SER A 81 -4.13 -4.04 7.21
C SER A 81 -2.86 -3.35 6.71
N LEU A 82 -3.00 -2.25 5.97
CA LEU A 82 -1.86 -1.46 5.49
C LEU A 82 -1.13 -0.82 6.67
N SER A 83 -1.85 -0.27 7.65
CA SER A 83 -1.26 0.30 8.87
C SER A 83 -0.45 -0.74 9.62
N HIS A 84 -1.00 -1.94 9.82
CA HIS A 84 -0.29 -3.01 10.51
C HIS A 84 0.98 -3.47 9.75
N ALA A 85 0.90 -3.59 8.42
CA ALA A 85 2.07 -3.89 7.61
C ALA A 85 3.14 -2.79 7.68
N GLN A 86 2.72 -1.51 7.75
CA GLN A 86 3.64 -0.39 7.95
C GLN A 86 4.28 -0.41 9.34
N GLU A 87 3.53 -0.74 10.39
CA GLU A 87 4.08 -0.90 11.75
C GLU A 87 5.15 -2.00 11.80
N GLN A 88 4.88 -3.16 11.21
CA GLN A 88 5.86 -4.24 11.12
C GLN A 88 7.09 -3.84 10.32
N ARG A 89 6.91 -3.09 9.23
CA ARG A 89 8.01 -2.54 8.42
C ARG A 89 8.86 -1.53 9.20
N ILE A 90 8.25 -0.62 9.95
CA ILE A 90 8.95 0.33 10.83
C ILE A 90 9.76 -0.43 11.89
N ALA A 91 9.13 -1.40 12.56
CA ALA A 91 9.78 -2.21 13.58
C ALA A 91 10.98 -2.98 13.02
N ALA A 92 10.82 -3.60 11.84
CA ALA A 92 11.88 -4.37 11.20
C ALA A 92 13.06 -3.52 10.72
N ILE A 93 12.78 -2.35 10.12
CA ILE A 93 13.83 -1.40 9.74
C ILE A 93 14.55 -0.88 10.99
N SER A 94 13.83 -0.61 12.08
CA SER A 94 14.42 -0.15 13.34
C SER A 94 15.30 -1.23 13.98
N ALA A 95 14.87 -2.49 13.95
CA ALA A 95 15.66 -3.62 14.42
C ALA A 95 16.94 -3.78 13.59
N LEU A 96 16.84 -3.67 12.26
CA LEU A 96 18.00 -3.80 11.36
C LEU A 96 18.99 -2.63 11.57
N TRP A 97 18.48 -1.42 11.78
CA TRP A 97 19.32 -0.27 12.11
C TRP A 97 20.04 -0.45 13.45
N SER A 98 19.35 -0.99 14.46
CA SER A 98 19.97 -1.34 15.74
C SER A 98 21.11 -2.35 15.54
N ALA A 99 20.92 -3.36 14.68
CA ALA A 99 21.97 -4.31 14.32
C ALA A 99 23.18 -3.64 13.65
N VAL A 100 22.96 -2.68 12.73
CA VAL A 100 24.05 -1.88 12.13
C VAL A 100 24.84 -1.13 13.22
N LEU A 101 24.16 -0.50 14.18
CA LEU A 101 24.81 0.23 15.27
C LEU A 101 25.55 -0.69 16.24
N GLN A 102 25.03 -1.89 16.49
CA GLN A 102 25.69 -2.89 17.33
C GLN A 102 26.95 -3.43 16.65
N LEU A 103 26.88 -3.72 15.35
CA LEU A 103 28.05 -4.10 14.55
C LEU A 103 29.11 -2.99 14.57
N ARG A 104 28.73 -1.71 14.49
CA ARG A 104 29.69 -0.62 14.66
C ARG A 104 30.38 -0.66 16.03
N LYS A 105 29.62 -0.93 17.10
CA LYS A 105 30.15 -1.00 18.47
C LYS A 105 31.03 -2.22 18.70
N SER A 106 30.87 -3.30 17.93
CA SER A 106 31.71 -4.49 18.04
C SER A 106 33.09 -4.33 17.41
N MET A 107 33.37 -3.22 16.72
CA MET A 107 34.70 -3.01 16.13
C MET A 107 35.75 -2.87 17.24
N PRO A 108 36.83 -3.67 17.22
CA PRO A 108 37.93 -3.50 18.17
C PRO A 108 38.52 -2.08 18.10
N PRO A 109 38.84 -1.44 19.25
CA PRO A 109 39.31 -0.06 19.29
C PRO A 109 40.55 0.23 18.44
N ILE A 110 41.41 -0.78 18.23
CA ILE A 110 42.61 -0.68 17.39
C ILE A 110 42.29 -0.20 15.97
N PHE A 111 41.13 -0.54 15.42
CA PHE A 111 40.73 -0.09 14.09
C PHE A 111 40.55 1.41 14.00
N VAL A 112 40.26 2.12 15.09
CA VAL A 112 40.24 3.60 15.09
C VAL A 112 41.64 4.15 14.83
N ILE A 113 42.66 3.53 15.43
CA ILE A 113 44.06 3.94 15.23
C ILE A 113 44.52 3.55 13.83
N LEU A 114 44.20 2.34 13.37
CA LEU A 114 44.56 1.87 12.03
C LEU A 114 43.90 2.71 10.92
N ASP A 115 42.77 3.35 11.19
CA ASP A 115 42.10 4.26 10.26
C ASP A 115 42.72 5.68 10.24
N CYS A 116 43.68 5.95 11.14
CA CYS A 116 44.40 7.23 11.25
C CYS A 116 45.86 7.16 10.80
N ILE A 117 46.36 5.98 10.43
CA ILE A 117 47.74 5.79 9.98
C ILE A 117 47.77 5.46 8.49
N THR A 118 48.85 5.85 7.84
CA THR A 118 49.11 5.54 6.43
C THR A 118 49.58 4.09 6.24
N GLU A 119 49.55 3.60 5.00
CA GLU A 119 50.10 2.28 4.66
C GLU A 119 51.57 2.12 5.03
N SER A 120 52.37 3.18 4.86
CA SER A 120 53.80 3.17 5.23
C SER A 120 54.02 3.04 6.74
N GLU A 121 53.08 3.51 7.55
CA GLU A 121 53.16 3.44 9.02
C GLU A 121 52.57 2.14 9.56
N TYR A 122 51.77 1.42 8.76
CA TYR A 122 51.01 0.25 9.18
C TYR A 122 51.90 -0.88 9.69
N GLU A 123 52.95 -1.24 8.94
CA GLU A 123 53.88 -2.30 9.34
C GLU A 123 54.67 -1.92 10.60
N GLU A 124 55.21 -0.70 10.66
CA GLU A 124 55.96 -0.22 11.83
C GLU A 124 55.06 -0.19 13.07
N PHE A 125 53.82 0.25 12.91
CA PHE A 125 52.85 0.29 14.00
C PHE A 125 52.60 -1.13 14.53
N LEU A 126 52.25 -2.09 13.68
CA LEU A 126 51.99 -3.47 14.11
C LEU A 126 53.21 -4.17 14.73
N ALA A 127 54.42 -3.75 14.38
CA ALA A 127 55.66 -4.29 14.97
C ALA A 127 55.91 -3.82 16.42
N ARG A 128 55.18 -2.82 16.93
CA ARG A 128 55.36 -2.29 18.28
C ARG A 128 54.93 -3.32 19.33
N LYS A 129 55.75 -3.46 20.38
CA LYS A 129 55.40 -4.27 21.54
C LYS A 129 54.29 -3.58 22.35
N ASN A 130 53.35 -4.34 22.88
CA ASN A 130 52.23 -3.90 23.73
C ASN A 130 51.04 -3.22 23.01
N ILE A 131 50.79 -3.54 21.74
CA ILE A 131 49.52 -3.18 21.11
C ILE A 131 48.46 -4.19 21.54
N ASP A 132 47.31 -3.70 21.98
CA ASP A 132 46.13 -4.51 22.20
C ASP A 132 45.51 -4.88 20.86
N LEU A 133 45.69 -6.14 20.49
CA LEU A 133 45.32 -6.69 19.20
C LEU A 133 44.03 -7.49 19.33
N PRO A 134 43.20 -7.56 18.28
CA PRO A 134 41.99 -8.34 18.35
C PRO A 134 42.35 -9.81 18.60
N THR A 135 41.44 -10.49 19.26
CA THR A 135 41.48 -11.91 19.58
C THR A 135 40.39 -12.65 18.81
N GLN A 136 40.35 -13.98 18.91
CA GLN A 136 39.22 -14.73 18.35
C GLN A 136 37.89 -14.36 19.04
N GLU A 137 37.90 -13.86 20.27
CA GLU A 137 36.68 -13.43 20.96
C GLU A 137 36.01 -12.25 20.27
N ASP A 138 36.79 -11.38 19.61
CA ASP A 138 36.29 -10.23 18.84
C ASP A 138 35.54 -10.65 17.58
N THR A 139 35.55 -11.94 17.21
CA THR A 139 34.74 -12.48 16.11
C THR A 139 33.42 -13.09 16.57
N ARG A 140 33.17 -13.19 17.89
CA ARG A 140 31.95 -13.81 18.45
C ARG A 140 30.67 -13.09 18.09
N PHE A 141 30.73 -11.81 17.70
CA PHE A 141 29.55 -11.07 17.23
C PHE A 141 28.86 -11.78 16.05
N LEU A 142 29.61 -12.51 15.22
CA LEU A 142 29.06 -13.29 14.10
C LEU A 142 28.08 -14.40 14.55
N GLY A 143 28.18 -14.87 15.79
CA GLY A 143 27.33 -15.92 16.35
C GLY A 143 26.29 -15.44 17.37
N ASN A 144 26.26 -14.14 17.69
CA ASN A 144 25.38 -13.58 18.70
C ASN A 144 24.15 -12.91 18.07
N GLU A 145 23.04 -12.83 18.81
CA GLU A 145 21.92 -11.96 18.42
C GLU A 145 22.38 -10.50 18.28
N PRO A 146 21.85 -9.72 17.33
CA PRO A 146 20.68 -9.97 16.47
C PRO A 146 20.96 -10.72 15.17
N PHE A 147 22.20 -11.17 14.93
CA PHE A 147 22.63 -11.68 13.62
C PHE A 147 21.81 -12.90 13.14
N SER A 148 21.30 -13.72 14.06
CA SER A 148 20.44 -14.88 13.75
C SER A 148 18.94 -14.55 13.65
N SER A 149 18.41 -13.61 14.43
CA SER A 149 16.96 -13.32 14.43
C SER A 149 16.52 -12.27 13.42
N ILE A 150 17.41 -11.36 13.02
CA ILE A 150 17.07 -10.23 12.14
C ILE A 150 16.64 -10.70 10.74
N GLU A 151 17.18 -11.84 10.26
CA GLU A 151 16.85 -12.40 8.94
C GLU A 151 15.38 -12.82 8.85
N GLN A 152 14.74 -13.18 9.97
CA GLN A 152 13.31 -13.54 9.99
C GLN A 152 12.41 -12.35 9.61
N GLN A 153 12.90 -11.13 9.78
CA GLN A 153 12.18 -9.90 9.47
C GLN A 153 12.52 -9.36 8.07
N ARG A 154 13.32 -10.08 7.27
CA ARG A 154 13.80 -9.67 5.94
C ARG A 154 12.69 -9.32 4.96
N ILE A 155 11.54 -9.99 5.08
CA ILE A 155 10.35 -9.72 4.27
C ILE A 155 9.83 -8.27 4.43
N PHE A 156 10.13 -7.62 5.56
CA PHE A 156 9.58 -6.30 5.89
C PHE A 156 10.47 -5.14 5.45
N PHE A 157 11.80 -5.30 5.50
CA PHE A 157 12.77 -4.25 5.13
C PHE A 157 13.39 -4.43 3.73
N GLY A 158 13.24 -5.62 3.12
CA GLY A 158 13.62 -5.87 1.73
C GLY A 158 15.11 -6.14 1.48
N GLU A 159 15.40 -6.52 0.24
CA GLU A 159 16.72 -7.05 -0.17
C GLU A 159 17.84 -6.02 -0.17
N TYR A 160 17.52 -4.76 -0.45
CA TYR A 160 18.53 -3.71 -0.53
C TYR A 160 19.12 -3.39 0.84
N LEU A 161 18.28 -3.15 1.85
CA LEU A 161 18.73 -2.92 3.23
C LEU A 161 19.45 -4.14 3.80
N TRP A 162 18.99 -5.34 3.47
CA TRP A 162 19.67 -6.59 3.82
C TRP A 162 21.09 -6.66 3.26
N SER A 163 21.24 -6.32 1.97
CA SER A 163 22.52 -6.36 1.27
C SER A 163 23.51 -5.36 1.85
N LEU A 164 23.05 -4.15 2.20
CA LEU A 164 23.89 -3.15 2.88
C LEU A 164 24.40 -3.65 4.24
N TYR A 165 23.51 -4.24 5.05
CA TYR A 165 23.88 -4.80 6.35
C TYR A 165 24.89 -5.96 6.22
N ASN A 166 24.66 -6.89 5.29
CA ASN A 166 25.55 -8.03 5.07
C ASN A 166 26.92 -7.59 4.55
N ALA A 167 26.95 -6.64 3.63
CA ALA A 167 28.21 -6.08 3.14
C ALA A 167 29.00 -5.42 4.27
N TYR A 168 28.31 -4.70 5.18
CA TYR A 168 28.97 -4.12 6.35
C TYR A 168 29.52 -5.19 7.28
N THR A 169 28.73 -6.23 7.59
CA THR A 169 29.14 -7.38 8.40
C THR A 169 30.37 -8.07 7.82
N LEU A 170 30.38 -8.30 6.50
CA LEU A 170 31.47 -8.96 5.81
C LEU A 170 32.76 -8.13 5.85
N ILE A 171 32.69 -6.83 5.55
CA ILE A 171 33.84 -5.92 5.62
C ILE A 171 34.40 -5.89 7.05
N HIS A 172 33.52 -5.77 8.04
CA HIS A 172 33.87 -5.74 9.45
C HIS A 172 34.60 -7.02 9.89
N ALA A 173 34.00 -8.18 9.63
CA ALA A 173 34.59 -9.47 9.95
C ALA A 173 35.93 -9.66 9.23
N ARG A 174 35.99 -9.31 7.93
CA ARG A 174 37.19 -9.48 7.12
C ARG A 174 38.34 -8.60 7.61
N ALA A 175 38.05 -7.38 8.07
CA ALA A 175 39.05 -6.51 8.67
C ALA A 175 39.68 -7.14 9.92
N ILE A 176 38.86 -7.67 10.83
CA ILE A 176 39.32 -8.38 12.03
C ILE A 176 40.12 -9.63 11.65
N PHE A 177 39.60 -10.46 10.73
CA PHE A 177 40.29 -11.67 10.28
C PHE A 177 41.64 -11.37 9.62
N ARG A 178 41.75 -10.27 8.84
CA ARG A 178 43.01 -9.89 8.21
C ARG A 178 44.05 -9.55 9.27
N LEU A 179 43.68 -8.73 10.26
CA LEU A 179 44.57 -8.36 11.35
C LEU A 179 44.98 -9.58 12.18
N LEU A 180 44.05 -10.48 12.50
CA LEU A 180 44.36 -11.74 13.21
C LEU A 180 45.35 -12.64 12.45
N LYS A 181 45.24 -12.71 11.11
CA LYS A 181 46.15 -13.49 10.27
C LYS A 181 47.57 -12.92 10.26
N GLU A 182 47.69 -11.59 10.31
CA GLU A 182 48.98 -10.88 10.28
C GLU A 182 49.82 -11.15 11.51
N LEU A 183 49.18 -11.34 12.66
CA LEU A 183 49.86 -11.74 13.90
C LEU A 183 50.56 -13.10 13.81
N GLY A 184 50.21 -13.92 12.83
CA GLY A 184 50.84 -15.22 12.57
C GLY A 184 51.77 -15.26 11.35
N GLY A 185 52.00 -14.15 10.64
CA GLY A 185 52.66 -14.15 9.32
C GLY A 185 53.59 -12.96 9.06
N LYS A 186 54.26 -12.97 7.89
CA LYS A 186 55.16 -11.89 7.41
C LYS A 186 54.51 -10.94 6.39
N ASP A 187 53.25 -11.19 6.04
CA ASP A 187 52.53 -10.43 5.02
C ASP A 187 51.54 -9.49 5.69
N THR A 188 52.00 -8.29 6.05
CA THR A 188 51.18 -7.22 6.64
C THR A 188 50.57 -6.38 5.53
N MET A 189 49.24 -6.40 5.42
CA MET A 189 48.49 -5.67 4.41
C MET A 189 47.15 -5.21 4.98
N PRO A 190 46.85 -3.90 4.98
CA PRO A 190 45.58 -3.39 5.44
C PRO A 190 44.37 -4.07 4.79
N TRP A 191 43.28 -4.19 5.54
CA TRP A 191 42.07 -4.89 5.09
C TRP A 191 41.49 -4.37 3.78
N TYR A 192 41.65 -3.08 3.49
CA TYR A 192 41.13 -2.43 2.28
C TYR A 192 41.98 -2.72 1.03
N ARG A 193 43.19 -3.27 1.20
CA ARG A 193 44.01 -3.80 0.09
C ARG A 193 43.72 -5.28 -0.18
N ASP A 194 43.05 -5.98 0.73
CA ASP A 194 42.56 -7.36 0.50
C ASP A 194 41.51 -7.37 -0.63
N GLU A 195 41.81 -8.11 -1.69
CA GLU A 195 41.01 -8.16 -2.91
C GLU A 195 39.53 -8.57 -2.66
N PRO A 196 39.22 -9.57 -1.82
CA PRO A 196 37.85 -9.82 -1.38
C PRO A 196 37.14 -8.62 -0.75
N SER A 197 37.78 -7.90 0.18
CA SER A 197 37.21 -6.68 0.78
C SER A 197 36.97 -5.61 -0.28
N ARG A 198 37.95 -5.42 -1.19
CA ARG A 198 37.88 -4.43 -2.27
C ARG A 198 36.71 -4.67 -3.22
N ARG A 199 36.41 -5.93 -3.55
CA ARG A 199 35.24 -6.27 -4.38
C ARG A 199 33.92 -5.92 -3.70
N VAL A 200 33.80 -6.16 -2.39
CA VAL A 200 32.58 -5.81 -1.63
C VAL A 200 32.43 -4.30 -1.58
N VAL A 201 33.51 -3.57 -1.28
CA VAL A 201 33.52 -2.10 -1.30
C VAL A 201 33.10 -1.57 -2.66
N ARG A 202 33.65 -2.12 -3.75
CA ARG A 202 33.29 -1.72 -5.12
C ARG A 202 31.80 -1.94 -5.44
N SER A 203 31.17 -2.98 -4.89
CA SER A 203 29.73 -3.20 -5.09
C SER A 203 28.83 -2.23 -4.32
N LEU A 204 29.35 -1.59 -3.26
CA LEU A 204 28.61 -0.63 -2.44
C LEU A 204 28.68 0.80 -3.00
N LEU A 205 29.73 1.10 -3.75
CA LEU A 205 30.06 2.44 -4.20
C LEU A 205 29.79 2.63 -5.70
N THR A 206 29.51 3.86 -6.11
CA THR A 206 29.60 4.25 -7.53
C THR A 206 31.06 4.27 -7.98
N ASP A 207 31.31 4.29 -9.29
CA ASP A 207 32.68 4.35 -9.82
C ASP A 207 33.46 5.58 -9.29
N ASP A 208 32.80 6.73 -9.12
CA ASP A 208 33.45 7.93 -8.61
C ASP A 208 33.66 7.89 -7.10
N GLU A 209 32.71 7.34 -6.34
CA GLU A 209 32.89 7.06 -4.90
C GLU A 209 34.03 6.06 -4.67
N PHE A 210 34.15 5.05 -5.54
CA PHE A 210 35.21 4.04 -5.45
C PHE A 210 36.59 4.63 -5.77
N LYS A 211 36.70 5.49 -6.78
CA LYS A 211 37.95 6.24 -7.04
C LYS A 211 38.35 7.10 -5.85
N GLN A 212 37.39 7.78 -5.21
CA GLN A 212 37.66 8.56 -3.99
C GLN A 212 38.17 7.65 -2.87
N PHE A 213 37.54 6.49 -2.67
CA PHE A 213 37.99 5.49 -1.71
C PHE A 213 39.43 5.01 -1.98
N GLU A 214 39.78 4.72 -3.24
CA GLU A 214 41.13 4.25 -3.60
C GLU A 214 42.21 5.35 -3.44
N ALA A 215 41.81 6.62 -3.50
CA ALA A 215 42.69 7.77 -3.32
C ALA A 215 42.91 8.15 -1.84
N LEU A 216 42.20 7.52 -0.90
CA LEU A 216 42.37 7.78 0.53
C LEU A 216 43.68 7.17 1.04
N GLU A 217 44.47 7.98 1.73
CA GLU A 217 45.63 7.51 2.50
C GLU A 217 45.22 6.96 3.88
N ILE A 218 44.15 7.51 4.46
CA ILE A 218 43.61 7.16 5.77
C ILE A 218 42.08 7.15 5.74
N SER A 219 41.45 6.68 6.82
CA SER A 219 40.00 6.77 7.04
C SER A 219 39.13 5.91 6.10
N GLN A 220 39.68 4.82 5.56
CA GLN A 220 38.97 3.89 4.68
C GLN A 220 37.75 3.25 5.39
N MET A 221 37.86 2.90 6.68
CA MET A 221 36.75 2.32 7.43
C MET A 221 35.68 3.36 7.73
N ALA A 222 36.08 4.57 8.15
CA ALA A 222 35.15 5.68 8.35
C ALA A 222 34.41 6.06 7.06
N PHE A 223 35.10 6.09 5.92
CA PHE A 223 34.52 6.38 4.62
C PHE A 223 33.41 5.38 4.25
N ILE A 224 33.71 4.09 4.34
CA ILE A 224 32.72 3.05 4.02
C ILE A 224 31.54 3.06 4.97
N ARG A 225 31.79 3.24 6.27
CA ARG A 225 30.73 3.37 7.27
C ARG A 225 29.77 4.52 6.91
N ALA A 226 30.31 5.70 6.61
CA ALA A 226 29.49 6.86 6.25
C ALA A 226 28.63 6.62 5.01
N HIS A 227 29.18 5.97 3.98
CA HIS A 227 28.43 5.66 2.76
C HIS A 227 27.34 4.61 2.99
N ILE A 228 27.62 3.57 3.77
CA ILE A 228 26.62 2.55 4.12
C ILE A 228 25.49 3.18 4.94
N GLU A 229 25.82 3.96 5.97
CA GLU A 229 24.82 4.64 6.82
C GLU A 229 23.95 5.61 5.99
N ALA A 230 24.56 6.40 5.10
CA ALA A 230 23.83 7.30 4.21
C ALA A 230 22.88 6.56 3.26
N LYS A 231 23.35 5.47 2.63
CA LYS A 231 22.52 4.65 1.72
C LYS A 231 21.40 3.93 2.47
N PHE A 232 21.68 3.45 3.68
CA PHE A 232 20.69 2.81 4.55
C PHE A 232 19.59 3.81 4.93
N ILE A 233 19.95 4.95 5.52
CA ILE A 233 18.99 5.98 5.96
C ILE A 233 18.19 6.52 4.77
N GLY A 234 18.86 6.78 3.65
CA GLY A 234 18.21 7.27 2.44
C GLY A 234 17.19 6.28 1.86
N HIS A 235 17.50 4.98 1.86
CA HIS A 235 16.56 3.97 1.40
C HIS A 235 15.44 3.71 2.43
N ALA A 236 15.76 3.60 3.72
CA ALA A 236 14.78 3.46 4.79
C ALA A 236 13.74 4.60 4.75
N ASN A 237 14.17 5.85 4.61
CA ASN A 237 13.26 7.00 4.51
C ASN A 237 12.33 6.90 3.29
N ARG A 238 12.81 6.42 2.14
CA ARG A 238 11.96 6.22 0.94
C ARG A 238 10.91 5.15 1.17
N VAL A 239 11.30 4.04 1.79
CA VAL A 239 10.42 2.92 2.13
C VAL A 239 9.35 3.36 3.14
N LEU A 240 9.73 4.08 4.19
CA LEU A 240 8.85 4.56 5.25
C LEU A 240 7.89 5.66 4.78
N ASN A 241 8.33 6.53 3.88
CA ASN A 241 7.47 7.56 3.27
C ASN A 241 6.56 7.00 2.18
N GLY A 242 6.56 5.68 1.95
CA GLY A 242 5.69 5.03 0.97
C GLY A 242 6.03 5.37 -0.48
N ALA A 243 7.23 5.89 -0.78
CA ALA A 243 7.63 6.22 -2.15
C ALA A 243 7.66 4.98 -3.07
N GLU A 244 7.94 3.80 -2.52
CA GLU A 244 7.86 2.52 -3.25
C GLU A 244 6.43 1.96 -3.33
N ASN A 245 5.60 2.15 -2.30
CA ASN A 245 4.26 1.55 -2.24
C ASN A 245 3.16 2.45 -2.87
N GLY A 246 3.31 3.78 -2.80
CA GLY A 246 2.29 4.74 -3.21
C GLY A 246 2.03 4.74 -4.71
N ALA A 247 3.08 4.65 -5.52
CA ALA A 247 2.94 4.62 -6.98
C ALA A 247 2.30 3.32 -7.49
N GLU A 248 2.63 2.18 -6.87
CA GLU A 248 2.07 0.87 -7.21
C GLU A 248 0.61 0.75 -6.76
N ALA A 249 0.30 1.19 -5.52
CA ALA A 249 -1.05 1.20 -4.98
C ALA A 249 -1.97 2.17 -5.73
N MET A 250 -1.48 3.35 -6.14
CA MET A 250 -2.24 4.27 -6.98
C MET A 250 -2.51 3.69 -8.38
N ARG A 251 -1.55 2.95 -8.97
CA ARG A 251 -1.76 2.24 -10.24
C ARG A 251 -2.81 1.14 -10.11
N GLN A 252 -2.74 0.31 -9.06
CA GLN A 252 -3.75 -0.71 -8.80
C GLN A 252 -5.14 -0.10 -8.53
N ALA A 253 -5.22 0.95 -7.72
CA ALA A 253 -6.48 1.66 -7.46
C ALA A 253 -7.09 2.27 -8.74
N ALA A 254 -6.26 2.83 -9.62
CA ALA A 254 -6.71 3.34 -10.92
C ALA A 254 -7.23 2.21 -11.83
N ALA A 255 -6.56 1.06 -11.86
CA ALA A 255 -7.01 -0.11 -12.62
C ALA A 255 -8.35 -0.67 -12.12
N ILE A 256 -8.53 -0.76 -10.79
CA ILE A 256 -9.79 -1.20 -10.17
C ILE A 256 -10.91 -0.22 -10.49
N ASN A 257 -10.68 1.08 -10.37
CA ASN A 257 -11.69 2.10 -10.68
C ASN A 257 -12.09 2.10 -12.17
N ALA A 258 -11.16 1.81 -13.07
CA ALA A 258 -11.45 1.67 -14.49
C ALA A 258 -12.36 0.47 -14.78
N GLU A 259 -12.10 -0.68 -14.17
CA GLU A 259 -12.95 -1.89 -14.26
C GLU A 259 -14.35 -1.65 -13.68
N VAL A 260 -14.45 -1.03 -12.49
CA VAL A 260 -15.73 -0.69 -11.86
C VAL A 260 -16.55 0.25 -12.75
N SER A 261 -15.91 1.26 -13.33
CA SER A 261 -16.57 2.21 -14.25
C SER A 261 -17.05 1.52 -15.53
N ALA A 262 -16.26 0.59 -16.08
CA ALA A 262 -16.63 -0.19 -17.26
C ALA A 262 -17.80 -1.14 -16.98
N ALA A 263 -17.84 -1.77 -15.81
CA ALA A 263 -18.95 -2.62 -15.40
C ALA A 263 -20.27 -1.84 -15.25
N GLN A 264 -20.22 -0.64 -14.67
CA GLN A 264 -21.38 0.26 -14.55
C GLN A 264 -21.88 0.80 -15.89
N ALA A 265 -20.98 1.00 -16.86
CA ALA A 265 -21.34 1.44 -18.21
C ALA A 265 -22.01 0.33 -19.04
N ARG A 266 -21.65 -0.94 -18.79
CA ARG A 266 -22.24 -2.10 -19.47
C ARG A 266 -23.61 -2.53 -18.93
N SER A 267 -24.00 -2.04 -17.76
CA SER A 267 -25.31 -2.34 -17.15
C SER A 267 -26.40 -1.32 -17.48
N LYS A 268 -26.11 -0.34 -18.35
CA LYS A 268 -27.07 0.62 -18.92
C LYS A 268 -27.39 0.25 -20.36
#